data_AF-A0A085LFS9-F1
#
_entry.id   AF-A0A085LFS9-F1
#
_cell.length_a   1.000
_cell.length_b   1.000
_cell.length_c   1.000
_cell.angle_alpha   90.00
_cell.angle_beta   90.00
_cell.angle_gamma   90.00
#
_symmetry.space_group_name_H-M   'P 1'
#
loop_
_entity.id
_entity.type
_entity.pdbx_description
1 polymer ?
#
loop_
_entity_poly.entity_id
_entity_poly.type
_entity_poly.pdbx_seq_one_letter_code
_entity_poly.pdbx_strand_id
1 'polypeptide(L)'
;MERRGAPRSLRRRVVGSSSRRRRRGGGLFALGESPLVTPDLHRSDPLTVLAQAAPRATGALVVGGARTDGPDGGSGGGTVADGSASALAALAAQGWTCPTPLPEGFRVADVRDDARRGVLEIDLEAPGGEAVVREQTGLLDTSALAGGETWDVDGRRVHVLSEEPWHVVWQSGDTVIDVVADTEQETVAALVAAFPARDYDAGVPARISRGWTTMTGALGTS
;
A
#
# COMPACT_ATOMS: atom_id res chain seq x y z
N MET A 1 -21.09 78.03 25.99
CA MET A 1 -20.61 77.59 24.65
C MET A 1 -20.27 76.10 24.78
N GLU A 2 -21.18 75.17 24.48
CA GLU A 2 -21.45 74.60 23.14
C GLU A 2 -20.13 74.15 22.46
N ARG A 3 -19.87 72.89 22.04
CA ARG A 3 -20.74 71.91 21.37
C ARG A 3 -20.26 70.45 21.53
N ARG A 4 -21.22 69.56 21.22
CA ARG A 4 -21.20 68.09 21.07
C ARG A 4 -20.16 67.56 20.06
N GLY A 5 -19.79 66.29 20.21
CA GLY A 5 -19.34 65.44 19.09
C GLY A 5 -18.61 64.16 19.51
N ALA A 6 -19.32 63.03 19.63
CA ALA A 6 -18.75 61.70 19.39
C ALA A 6 -18.81 61.43 17.86
N PRO A 7 -17.94 60.60 17.24
CA PRO A 7 -18.16 59.15 17.31
C PRO A 7 -16.95 58.20 17.06
N ARG A 8 -17.19 56.91 17.34
CA ARG A 8 -16.81 55.70 16.55
C ARG A 8 -15.36 55.15 16.59
N SER A 9 -15.27 53.98 17.26
CA SER A 9 -14.71 52.69 16.82
C SER A 9 -13.31 52.61 16.20
N LEU A 10 -12.48 51.66 16.66
CA LEU A 10 -11.78 50.70 15.80
C LEU A 10 -11.02 49.60 16.60
N ARG A 11 -11.59 48.39 16.53
CA ARG A 11 -10.93 47.11 16.21
C ARG A 11 -9.65 46.65 16.95
N ARG A 12 -9.91 45.79 17.93
CA ARG A 12 -9.22 44.53 18.27
C ARG A 12 -8.46 43.86 17.10
N ARG A 13 -7.17 43.56 17.28
CA ARG A 13 -6.47 42.36 16.75
C ARG A 13 -5.37 41.93 17.73
N VAL A 14 -5.63 40.82 18.43
CA VAL A 14 -4.61 40.06 19.17
C VAL A 14 -3.92 39.16 18.14
N VAL A 15 -2.64 39.43 17.87
CA VAL A 15 -1.78 38.57 17.06
C VAL A 15 -1.12 37.57 18.01
N GLY A 16 -1.62 36.33 18.01
CA GLY A 16 -1.03 35.22 18.74
C GLY A 16 0.12 34.61 17.94
N SER A 17 1.33 34.81 18.42
CA SER A 17 2.56 34.20 17.94
C SER A 17 2.61 32.72 18.31
N SER A 18 2.38 31.83 17.34
CA SER A 18 2.61 30.39 17.51
C SER A 18 3.97 29.99 16.95
N SER A 19 4.95 29.88 17.85
CA SER A 19 6.28 29.35 17.57
C SER A 19 6.19 27.82 17.43
N ARG A 20 5.90 27.33 16.23
CA ARG A 20 6.01 25.90 15.89
C ARG A 20 7.49 25.52 15.78
N ARG A 21 8.09 25.08 16.89
CA ARG A 21 9.36 24.33 16.86
C ARG A 21 9.13 22.98 16.18
N ARG A 22 9.50 22.87 14.90
CA ARG A 22 9.60 21.58 14.23
C ARG A 22 10.81 20.84 14.80
N ARG A 23 10.58 19.89 15.73
CA ARG A 23 11.56 18.85 16.01
C ARG A 23 11.57 17.91 14.81
N ARG A 24 12.59 18.04 13.96
CA ARG A 24 12.94 17.01 12.97
C ARG A 24 13.71 15.93 13.71
N GLY A 25 13.04 14.85 14.09
CA GLY A 25 13.68 13.61 14.51
C GLY A 25 13.61 12.63 13.35
N GLY A 26 14.56 12.72 12.42
CA GLY A 26 14.82 11.66 11.46
C GLY A 26 15.97 10.84 12.00
N GLY A 27 15.71 9.62 12.44
CA GLY A 27 16.77 8.67 12.75
C GLY A 27 17.59 8.42 11.49
N LEU A 28 18.91 8.57 11.60
CA LEU A 28 19.85 8.05 10.63
C LEU A 28 19.68 6.52 10.62
N PHE A 29 18.90 6.01 9.66
CA PHE A 29 18.91 4.59 9.34
C PHE A 29 20.33 4.21 8.95
N ALA A 30 20.89 3.23 9.64
CA ALA A 30 22.18 2.64 9.28
C ALA A 30 22.07 2.12 7.84
N LEU A 31 22.98 2.58 6.99
CA LEU A 31 22.99 2.32 5.55
C LEU A 31 23.01 0.80 5.25
N GLY A 32 21.86 0.24 4.86
CA GLY A 32 21.78 -1.07 4.20
C GLY A 32 20.94 -2.16 4.86
N GLU A 33 20.25 -1.89 5.98
CA GLU A 33 19.24 -2.82 6.54
C GLU A 33 17.84 -2.41 6.08
N SER A 34 17.17 -3.30 5.34
CA SER A 34 15.75 -3.15 5.03
C SER A 34 14.95 -3.12 6.33
N PRO A 35 13.92 -2.26 6.45
CA PRO A 35 13.11 -2.19 7.66
C PRO A 35 12.45 -3.54 7.95
N LEU A 36 12.47 -3.97 9.21
CA LEU A 36 11.78 -5.18 9.65
C LEU A 36 10.27 -4.88 9.76
N VAL A 37 9.46 -5.71 9.13
CA VAL A 37 8.00 -5.63 9.11
C VAL A 37 7.46 -6.73 10.01
N THR A 38 6.96 -6.34 11.17
CA THR A 38 6.23 -7.25 12.06
C THR A 38 4.75 -7.19 11.69
N PRO A 39 4.15 -8.28 11.20
CA PRO A 39 2.73 -8.31 10.88
C PRO A 39 1.89 -8.14 12.15
N ASP A 40 0.71 -7.56 11.99
CA ASP A 40 -0.24 -7.46 13.11
C ASP A 40 -0.86 -8.85 13.35
N LEU A 41 -0.69 -9.37 14.58
CA LEU A 41 -1.17 -10.69 14.97
C LEU A 41 -2.55 -10.64 15.63
N HIS A 42 -3.15 -9.45 15.78
CA HIS A 42 -4.45 -9.31 16.42
C HIS A 42 -5.60 -9.61 15.45
N ARG A 43 -6.40 -10.62 15.79
CA ARG A 43 -7.60 -11.06 15.04
C ARG A 43 -8.65 -9.97 14.76
N SER A 44 -8.61 -8.83 15.46
CA SER A 44 -9.53 -7.70 15.23
C SER A 44 -9.13 -6.82 14.04
N ASP A 45 -7.85 -6.84 13.64
CA ASP A 45 -7.35 -6.07 12.51
C ASP A 45 -7.95 -6.54 11.18
N PRO A 46 -7.98 -7.85 10.83
CA PRO A 46 -8.47 -8.27 9.51
C PRO A 46 -9.94 -7.89 9.26
N LEU A 47 -10.84 -8.00 10.24
CA LEU A 47 -12.22 -7.55 10.09
C LEU A 47 -12.32 -6.03 9.90
N THR A 48 -11.41 -5.26 10.50
CA THR A 48 -11.35 -3.81 10.30
C THR A 48 -10.85 -3.47 8.90
N VAL A 49 -9.84 -4.20 8.41
CA VAL A 49 -9.30 -4.07 7.05
C VAL A 49 -10.40 -4.35 6.02
N LEU A 50 -11.13 -5.45 6.16
CA LEU A 50 -12.25 -5.79 5.27
C LEU A 50 -13.39 -4.75 5.35
N ALA A 51 -13.78 -4.34 6.56
CA ALA A 51 -14.81 -3.31 6.72
C ALA A 51 -14.42 -1.95 6.10
N GLN A 52 -13.13 -1.65 5.97
CA GLN A 52 -12.63 -0.46 5.29
C GLN A 52 -12.59 -0.60 3.76
N ALA A 53 -12.45 -1.83 3.25
CA ALA A 53 -12.47 -2.17 1.84
C ALA A 53 -13.89 -2.28 1.25
N ALA A 54 -14.90 -2.50 2.09
CA ALA A 54 -16.30 -2.67 1.71
C ALA A 54 -16.79 -1.62 0.67
N PRO A 55 -17.65 -2.02 -0.29
CA PRO A 55 -17.62 -1.48 -1.64
C PRO A 55 -18.14 -0.05 -1.69
N ARG A 56 -17.25 0.91 -1.95
CA ARG A 56 -17.68 2.16 -2.58
C ARG A 56 -17.89 1.89 -4.05
N ALA A 57 -19.14 1.58 -4.39
CA ALA A 57 -19.61 1.37 -5.75
C ALA A 57 -18.90 2.29 -6.77
N THR A 58 -18.07 1.69 -7.62
CA THR A 58 -17.62 2.23 -8.92
C THR A 58 -17.27 3.72 -8.91
N GLY A 59 -16.43 4.15 -7.97
CA GLY A 59 -15.71 5.41 -8.09
C GLY A 59 -14.52 5.19 -9.02
N ALA A 60 -14.41 5.97 -10.09
CA ALA A 60 -13.32 5.86 -11.07
C ALA A 60 -11.96 5.60 -10.38
N LEU A 61 -11.34 4.47 -10.70
CA LEU A 61 -10.02 4.11 -10.22
C LEU A 61 -9.01 5.13 -10.74
N VAL A 62 -8.52 6.02 -9.87
CA VAL A 62 -7.50 7.02 -10.25
C VAL A 62 -6.13 6.48 -9.87
N VAL A 63 -5.53 5.67 -10.74
CA VAL A 63 -4.10 5.34 -10.65
C VAL A 63 -3.32 6.37 -11.47
N GLY A 64 -2.47 7.17 -10.82
CA GLY A 64 -1.50 8.03 -11.53
C GLY A 64 -2.04 9.35 -12.10
N GLY A 65 -3.13 9.91 -11.56
CA GLY A 65 -3.51 11.31 -11.82
C GLY A 65 -4.03 11.63 -13.23
N ALA A 66 -4.22 10.65 -14.10
CA ALA A 66 -4.90 10.84 -15.37
C ALA A 66 -6.39 10.49 -15.21
N ARG A 67 -7.25 11.51 -15.17
CA ARG A 67 -8.67 11.31 -15.47
C ARG A 67 -8.76 10.97 -16.95
N THR A 68 -9.27 9.80 -17.29
CA THR A 68 -9.78 9.53 -18.63
C THR A 68 -11.14 10.23 -18.77
N ASP A 69 -11.13 11.56 -18.82
CA ASP A 69 -12.27 12.30 -19.37
C ASP A 69 -12.12 12.25 -20.89
N GLY A 70 -12.80 11.30 -21.51
CA GLY A 70 -13.03 11.29 -22.96
C GLY A 70 -14.51 11.56 -23.23
N PRO A 71 -14.88 12.67 -23.88
CA PRO A 71 -16.21 12.79 -24.47
C PRO A 71 -16.27 11.88 -25.70
N ASP A 72 -17.49 11.52 -26.07
CA ASP A 72 -17.90 10.82 -27.29
C ASP A 72 -18.13 9.31 -27.13
N GLY A 73 -19.43 8.98 -27.14
CA GLY A 73 -19.95 7.63 -27.09
C GLY A 73 -19.49 6.81 -28.29
N GLY A 74 -18.58 5.88 -28.03
CA GLY A 74 -18.35 4.70 -28.84
C GLY A 74 -18.53 3.48 -27.95
N SER A 75 -19.46 2.58 -28.31
CA SER A 75 -19.54 1.23 -27.73
C SER A 75 -18.26 0.46 -28.05
N GLY A 76 -17.26 0.60 -27.18
CA GLY A 76 -16.13 -0.31 -27.07
C GLY A 76 -16.35 -1.14 -25.82
N GLY A 77 -16.58 -2.45 -25.98
CA GLY A 77 -16.58 -3.40 -24.88
C GLY A 77 -15.18 -3.54 -24.29
N GLY A 78 -14.70 -2.51 -23.60
CA GLY A 78 -13.60 -2.62 -22.67
C GLY A 78 -14.10 -3.46 -21.51
N THR A 79 -13.75 -4.74 -21.51
CA THR A 79 -14.09 -5.63 -20.43
C THR A 79 -13.47 -5.04 -19.18
N VAL A 80 -14.27 -4.93 -18.14
CA VAL A 80 -13.93 -4.45 -16.81
C VAL A 80 -12.66 -5.13 -16.19
N ALA A 81 -12.24 -6.28 -16.72
CA ALA A 81 -10.96 -6.95 -16.47
C ALA A 81 -9.72 -6.18 -17.02
N ASP A 82 -9.88 -5.46 -18.13
CA ASP A 82 -8.85 -4.63 -18.76
C ASP A 82 -8.44 -3.45 -17.86
N GLY A 83 -9.40 -2.94 -17.07
CA GLY A 83 -9.13 -1.92 -16.04
C GLY A 83 -8.22 -2.42 -14.91
N SER A 84 -8.39 -3.67 -14.48
CA SER A 84 -7.53 -4.28 -13.44
C SER A 84 -6.12 -4.55 -13.96
N ALA A 85 -6.01 -5.13 -15.16
CA ALA A 85 -4.72 -5.41 -15.77
C ALA A 85 -3.91 -4.11 -16.00
N SER A 86 -4.55 -3.06 -16.52
CA SER A 86 -3.90 -1.76 -16.73
C SER A 86 -3.50 -1.08 -15.41
N ALA A 87 -4.33 -1.15 -14.37
CA ALA A 87 -4.00 -0.63 -13.04
C ALA A 87 -2.78 -1.33 -12.43
N LEU A 88 -2.76 -2.66 -12.45
CA LEU A 88 -1.64 -3.46 -11.93
C LEU A 88 -0.36 -3.23 -12.74
N ALA A 89 -0.47 -3.10 -14.07
CA ALA A 89 0.67 -2.75 -14.91
C ALA A 89 1.23 -1.36 -14.58
N ALA A 90 0.38 -0.38 -14.26
CA ALA A 90 0.81 0.95 -13.83
C ALA A 90 1.51 0.92 -12.46
N LEU A 91 1.07 0.06 -11.53
CA LEU A 91 1.72 -0.14 -10.23
C LEU A 91 3.07 -0.86 -10.38
N ALA A 92 3.12 -1.91 -11.20
CA ALA A 92 4.37 -2.60 -11.52
C ALA A 92 5.39 -1.67 -12.18
N ALA A 93 4.96 -0.75 -13.05
CA ALA A 93 5.82 0.28 -13.65
C ALA A 93 6.36 1.29 -12.62
N GLN A 94 5.71 1.43 -11.46
CA GLN A 94 6.18 2.22 -10.32
C GLN A 94 7.09 1.42 -9.38
N GLY A 95 7.31 0.13 -9.65
CA GLY A 95 8.19 -0.74 -8.89
C GLY A 95 7.49 -1.58 -7.82
N TRP A 96 6.16 -1.55 -7.75
CA TRP A 96 5.39 -2.43 -6.87
C TRP A 96 5.41 -3.87 -7.37
N THR A 97 5.30 -4.84 -6.44
CA THR A 97 5.44 -6.26 -6.75
C THR A 97 4.22 -6.76 -7.52
N CYS A 98 3.02 -6.46 -7.01
CA CYS A 98 1.69 -6.75 -7.55
C CYS A 98 1.41 -8.19 -8.04
N PRO A 99 0.17 -8.68 -7.92
CA PRO A 99 -0.22 -9.95 -8.54
C PRO A 99 -0.26 -9.78 -10.07
N THR A 100 0.41 -10.63 -10.86
CA THR A 100 0.39 -10.57 -12.33
C THR A 100 0.62 -11.94 -13.01
N PRO A 101 -0.32 -12.43 -13.85
CA PRO A 101 -1.66 -11.90 -14.07
C PRO A 101 -2.55 -12.11 -12.85
N LEU A 102 -3.60 -11.28 -12.71
CA LEU A 102 -4.60 -11.48 -11.67
C LEU A 102 -5.39 -12.78 -11.96
N PRO A 103 -5.66 -13.64 -10.96
CA PRO A 103 -6.41 -14.88 -11.19
C PRO A 103 -7.84 -14.62 -11.68
N GLU A 104 -8.45 -15.65 -12.27
CA GLU A 104 -9.83 -15.55 -12.77
C GLU A 104 -10.80 -15.15 -11.66
N GLY A 105 -11.75 -14.29 -12.00
CA GLY A 105 -12.81 -13.84 -11.08
C GLY A 105 -12.41 -12.75 -10.10
N PHE A 106 -11.12 -12.38 -10.02
CA PHE A 106 -10.67 -11.23 -9.26
C PHE A 106 -10.79 -9.93 -10.07
N ARG A 107 -11.04 -8.82 -9.37
CA ARG A 107 -10.98 -7.46 -9.94
C ARG A 107 -10.43 -6.47 -8.92
N VAL A 108 -9.61 -5.53 -9.38
CA VAL A 108 -9.22 -4.35 -8.59
C VAL A 108 -10.43 -3.43 -8.37
N ALA A 109 -10.78 -3.21 -7.11
CA ALA A 109 -11.85 -2.32 -6.67
C ALA A 109 -11.32 -0.91 -6.32
N ASP A 110 -10.21 -0.83 -5.60
CA ASP A 110 -9.56 0.41 -5.21
C ASP A 110 -8.05 0.22 -5.00
N VAL A 111 -7.29 1.32 -5.07
CA VAL A 111 -5.85 1.33 -4.80
C VAL A 111 -5.50 2.55 -3.97
N ARG A 112 -4.81 2.34 -2.85
CA ARG A 112 -4.38 3.39 -1.91
C ARG A 112 -2.90 3.29 -1.64
N ASP A 113 -2.16 4.35 -1.97
CA ASP A 113 -0.75 4.51 -1.61
C ASP A 113 -0.61 5.40 -0.38
N ASP A 114 -0.12 4.84 0.73
CA ASP A 114 0.35 5.61 1.89
C ASP A 114 1.87 5.76 1.84
N ALA A 115 2.33 6.74 1.07
CA ALA A 115 3.74 7.09 0.94
C ALA A 115 4.43 7.44 2.28
N ARG A 116 3.68 7.77 3.35
CA ARG A 116 4.28 8.02 4.67
C ARG A 116 4.63 6.73 5.39
N ARG A 117 3.83 5.69 5.17
CA ARG A 117 4.05 4.34 5.72
C ARG A 117 4.84 3.46 4.76
N GLY A 118 4.95 3.84 3.49
CA GLY A 118 5.57 3.02 2.45
C GLY A 118 4.74 1.77 2.17
N VAL A 119 3.41 1.90 2.25
CA VAL A 119 2.47 0.80 2.09
C VAL A 119 1.55 1.10 0.91
N LEU A 120 1.47 0.16 -0.02
CA LEU A 120 0.44 0.12 -1.06
C LEU A 120 -0.66 -0.85 -0.61
N GLU A 121 -1.91 -0.41 -0.67
CA GLU A 121 -3.08 -1.23 -0.40
C GLU A 121 -3.91 -1.36 -1.69
N ILE A 122 -4.31 -2.58 -2.02
CA ILE A 122 -5.12 -2.91 -3.19
C ILE A 122 -6.35 -3.67 -2.69
N ASP A 123 -7.52 -3.08 -2.88
CA ASP A 123 -8.79 -3.74 -2.61
C ASP A 123 -9.19 -4.55 -3.84
N LEU A 124 -9.55 -5.81 -3.62
CA LEU A 124 -9.94 -6.75 -4.66
C LEU A 124 -11.35 -7.27 -4.39
N GLU A 125 -12.19 -7.21 -5.42
CA GLU A 125 -13.34 -8.12 -5.53
C GLU A 125 -12.77 -9.53 -5.79
N ALA A 126 -13.18 -10.52 -5.01
CA ALA A 126 -12.74 -11.90 -5.12
C ALA A 126 -13.94 -12.83 -5.38
N PRO A 127 -13.74 -14.01 -6.00
CA PRO A 127 -14.76 -15.05 -6.03
C PRO A 127 -15.26 -15.36 -4.61
N GLY A 128 -16.56 -15.18 -4.35
CA GLY A 128 -17.16 -15.47 -3.05
C GLY A 128 -17.02 -14.38 -1.97
N GLY A 129 -16.33 -13.27 -2.24
CA GLY A 129 -16.23 -12.16 -1.28
C GLY A 129 -15.22 -11.08 -1.67
N GLU A 130 -14.35 -10.71 -0.74
CA GLU A 130 -13.38 -9.61 -0.91
C GLU A 130 -12.00 -10.00 -0.38
N ALA A 131 -10.97 -9.38 -0.96
CA ALA A 131 -9.59 -9.53 -0.51
C ALA A 131 -8.90 -8.17 -0.52
N VAL A 132 -8.04 -7.93 0.46
CA VAL A 132 -7.19 -6.75 0.56
C VAL A 132 -5.74 -7.21 0.56
N VAL A 133 -4.96 -6.66 -0.36
CA VAL A 133 -3.52 -6.88 -0.45
C VAL A 133 -2.82 -5.64 0.06
N ARG A 134 -1.88 -5.80 0.98
CA ARG A 134 -0.93 -4.77 1.39
C ARG A 134 0.49 -5.16 1.00
N GLU A 135 1.17 -4.27 0.29
CA GLU A 135 2.58 -4.40 -0.06
C GLU A 135 3.39 -3.39 0.75
N GLN A 136 4.40 -3.89 1.46
CA GLN A 136 5.32 -3.05 2.23
C GLN A 136 6.77 -3.44 1.97
N THR A 137 7.61 -2.48 1.54
CA THR A 137 9.04 -2.74 1.39
C THR A 137 9.67 -3.03 2.76
N GLY A 138 10.39 -4.15 2.87
CA GLY A 138 11.02 -4.57 4.10
C GLY A 138 11.30 -6.06 4.17
N LEU A 139 11.71 -6.50 5.35
CA LEU A 139 11.94 -7.90 5.69
C LEU A 139 10.88 -8.38 6.68
N LEU A 140 10.26 -9.52 6.41
CA LEU A 140 9.30 -10.13 7.31
C LEU A 140 9.99 -10.57 8.62
N ASP A 141 9.43 -10.16 9.75
CA ASP A 141 9.84 -10.63 11.07
C ASP A 141 9.39 -12.08 11.31
N THR A 142 10.12 -13.03 10.72
CA THR A 142 9.83 -14.46 10.87
C THR A 142 10.00 -14.97 12.30
N SER A 143 10.73 -14.23 13.16
CA SER A 143 10.88 -14.58 14.56
C SER A 143 9.60 -14.35 15.35
N ALA A 144 8.84 -13.31 15.01
CA ALA A 144 7.50 -13.05 15.55
C ALA A 144 6.46 -14.10 15.08
N LEU A 145 6.76 -14.84 14.01
CA LEU A 145 5.90 -15.87 13.42
C LEU A 145 6.30 -17.30 13.80
N ALA A 146 7.29 -17.45 14.67
CA ALA A 146 7.83 -18.76 15.03
C ALA A 146 6.75 -19.64 15.70
N GLY A 147 6.60 -20.87 15.20
CA GLY A 147 5.62 -21.84 15.70
C GLY A 147 4.18 -21.64 15.20
N GLY A 148 3.94 -20.63 14.36
CA GLY A 148 2.68 -20.45 13.64
C GLY A 148 2.51 -21.43 12.48
N GLU A 149 1.29 -21.49 11.95
CA GLU A 149 0.97 -22.31 10.79
C GLU A 149 1.58 -21.73 9.51
N THR A 150 2.03 -22.62 8.62
CA THR A 150 2.58 -22.25 7.33
C THR A 150 2.02 -23.11 6.22
N TRP A 151 1.79 -22.48 5.08
CA TRP A 151 1.37 -23.11 3.84
C TRP A 151 2.43 -22.89 2.75
N ASP A 152 2.78 -23.95 2.00
CA ASP A 152 3.58 -23.82 0.78
C ASP A 152 2.66 -23.59 -0.43
N VAL A 153 2.80 -22.44 -1.09
CA VAL A 153 2.05 -22.09 -2.31
C VAL A 153 3.03 -21.78 -3.42
N ASP A 154 3.15 -22.71 -4.38
CA ASP A 154 4.04 -22.57 -5.54
C ASP A 154 5.50 -22.25 -5.12
N GLY A 155 5.98 -22.90 -4.04
CA GLY A 155 7.31 -22.69 -3.48
C GLY A 155 7.46 -21.45 -2.59
N ARG A 156 6.38 -20.71 -2.32
CA ARG A 156 6.35 -19.59 -1.36
C ARG A 156 5.90 -20.12 0.00
N ARG A 157 6.71 -19.86 1.03
CA ARG A 157 6.29 -20.09 2.42
C ARG A 157 5.38 -18.95 2.86
N VAL A 158 4.10 -19.26 2.97
CA VAL A 158 3.05 -18.37 3.47
C VAL A 158 2.82 -18.66 4.94
N HIS A 159 2.81 -17.63 5.78
CA HIS A 159 2.44 -17.74 7.18
C HIS A 159 0.95 -17.44 7.34
N VAL A 160 0.23 -18.32 8.02
CA VAL A 160 -1.22 -18.17 8.28
C VAL A 160 -1.41 -17.59 9.68
N LEU A 161 -2.00 -16.40 9.74
CA LEU A 161 -2.28 -15.69 11.00
C LEU A 161 -3.72 -15.92 11.47
N SER A 162 -4.65 -16.09 10.52
CA SER A 162 -6.05 -16.44 10.75
C SER A 162 -6.61 -17.17 9.52
N GLU A 163 -7.56 -18.08 9.72
CA GLU A 163 -8.29 -18.79 8.66
C GLU A 163 -9.69 -18.19 8.41
N GLU A 164 -10.25 -17.47 9.40
CA GLU A 164 -11.59 -16.87 9.32
C GLU A 164 -11.61 -15.44 9.91
N PRO A 165 -11.61 -14.39 9.06
CA PRO A 165 -11.25 -14.42 7.64
C PRO A 165 -9.79 -14.86 7.45
N TRP A 166 -9.41 -15.26 6.23
CA TRP A 166 -8.02 -15.56 5.91
C TRP A 166 -7.16 -14.33 6.15
N HIS A 167 -6.08 -14.49 6.89
CA HIS A 167 -5.04 -13.50 7.07
C HIS A 167 -3.70 -14.19 6.90
N VAL A 168 -3.02 -13.89 5.80
CA VAL A 168 -1.78 -14.55 5.43
C VAL A 168 -0.69 -13.54 5.08
N VAL A 169 0.56 -13.88 5.38
CA VAL A 169 1.70 -13.00 5.14
C VAL A 169 2.89 -13.79 4.60
N TRP A 170 3.62 -13.23 3.64
CA TRP A 170 4.85 -13.83 3.13
C TRP A 170 5.85 -12.78 2.62
N GLN A 171 7.10 -13.23 2.43
CA GLN A 171 8.14 -12.43 1.79
C GLN A 171 8.16 -12.69 0.28
N SER A 172 8.19 -11.63 -0.52
CA SER A 172 8.42 -11.66 -1.97
C SER A 172 9.49 -10.65 -2.33
N GLY A 173 10.72 -11.12 -2.62
CA GLY A 173 11.86 -10.24 -2.84
C GLY A 173 12.12 -9.40 -1.61
N ASP A 174 12.20 -8.08 -1.75
CA ASP A 174 12.32 -7.09 -0.67
C ASP A 174 10.97 -6.48 -0.24
N THR A 175 9.86 -7.13 -0.56
CA THR A 175 8.50 -6.73 -0.18
C THR A 175 7.86 -7.80 0.70
N VAL A 176 7.22 -7.35 1.78
CA VAL A 176 6.30 -8.17 2.58
C VAL A 176 4.90 -7.98 2.01
N ILE A 177 4.24 -9.09 1.70
CA ILE A 177 2.86 -9.11 1.23
C ILE A 177 1.99 -9.61 2.39
N ASP A 178 1.00 -8.81 2.77
CA ASP A 178 -0.01 -9.12 3.78
C ASP A 178 -1.38 -9.14 3.08
N VAL A 179 -2.10 -10.26 3.20
CA VAL A 179 -3.40 -10.46 2.57
C VAL A 179 -4.44 -10.79 3.62
N VAL A 180 -5.52 -10.04 3.62
CA VAL A 180 -6.74 -10.35 4.37
C VAL A 180 -7.85 -10.64 3.37
N ALA A 181 -8.54 -11.78 3.50
CA ALA A 181 -9.58 -12.17 2.56
C ALA A 181 -10.75 -12.92 3.21
N ASP A 182 -11.96 -12.54 2.84
CA ASP A 182 -13.19 -13.29 3.12
C ASP A 182 -13.57 -14.07 1.85
N THR A 183 -12.89 -15.20 1.65
CA THR A 183 -13.08 -16.08 0.49
C THR A 183 -12.58 -17.49 0.83
N GLU A 184 -12.68 -18.42 -0.10
CA GLU A 184 -12.22 -19.79 0.06
C GLU A 184 -10.69 -19.88 0.01
N GLN A 185 -10.12 -20.88 0.71
CA GLN A 185 -8.67 -21.10 0.77
C GLN A 185 -8.05 -21.22 -0.63
N GLU A 186 -8.69 -21.95 -1.53
CA GLU A 186 -8.20 -22.16 -2.90
C GLU A 186 -8.10 -20.84 -3.68
N THR A 187 -9.04 -19.92 -3.45
CA THR A 187 -9.04 -18.56 -4.01
C THR A 187 -7.88 -17.73 -3.45
N VAL A 188 -7.57 -17.86 -2.15
CA VAL A 188 -6.38 -17.24 -1.54
C VAL A 188 -5.08 -17.83 -2.13
N ALA A 189 -5.00 -19.15 -2.31
CA ALA A 189 -3.86 -19.81 -2.97
C ALA A 189 -3.59 -19.24 -4.36
N ALA A 190 -4.66 -19.11 -5.17
CA ALA A 190 -4.56 -18.58 -6.52
C ALA A 190 -4.02 -17.14 -6.51
N LEU A 191 -4.48 -16.31 -5.57
CA LEU A 191 -3.97 -14.94 -5.40
C LEU A 191 -2.50 -14.92 -5.00
N VAL A 192 -2.08 -15.75 -4.04
CA VAL A 192 -0.66 -15.85 -3.63
C VAL A 192 0.22 -16.28 -4.80
N ALA A 193 -0.21 -17.29 -5.56
CA ALA A 193 0.53 -17.79 -6.72
C ALA A 193 0.71 -16.75 -7.83
N ALA A 194 -0.18 -15.75 -7.91
CA ALA A 194 -0.09 -14.66 -8.89
C ALA A 194 1.05 -13.67 -8.60
N PHE A 195 1.62 -13.64 -7.39
CA PHE A 195 2.78 -12.80 -7.10
C PHE A 195 4.07 -13.45 -7.62
N PRO A 196 5.05 -12.69 -8.12
CA PRO A 196 6.31 -13.25 -8.58
C PRO A 196 7.04 -14.00 -7.45
N ALA A 197 7.46 -15.24 -7.71
CA ALA A 197 8.36 -15.98 -6.81
C ALA A 197 9.74 -15.31 -6.85
N ARG A 198 10.03 -14.43 -5.89
CA ARG A 198 11.35 -13.83 -5.72
C ARG A 198 11.86 -14.16 -4.34
N ASP A 199 12.99 -14.86 -4.27
CA ASP A 199 13.73 -14.96 -3.02
C ASP A 199 14.25 -13.57 -2.63
N TYR A 200 14.32 -13.30 -1.33
CA TYR A 200 15.03 -12.11 -0.86
C TYR A 200 16.51 -12.23 -1.22
N ASP A 201 17.00 -11.37 -2.11
CA ASP A 201 18.43 -11.31 -2.43
C ASP A 201 19.18 -10.56 -1.31
N ALA A 202 19.72 -11.32 -0.36
CA ALA A 202 20.62 -10.82 0.68
C ALA A 202 22.04 -10.48 0.17
N GLY A 203 22.29 -10.62 -1.14
CA GLY A 203 23.58 -10.48 -1.78
C GLY A 203 24.20 -9.07 -1.69
N VAL A 204 25.50 -9.06 -1.43
CA VAL A 204 26.38 -7.88 -1.45
C VAL A 204 26.26 -6.99 -2.71
N PRO A 205 25.99 -7.51 -3.93
CA PRO A 205 25.83 -6.66 -5.12
C PRO A 205 24.62 -5.71 -5.02
N ALA A 206 23.50 -6.17 -4.44
CA ALA A 206 22.30 -5.36 -4.25
C ALA A 206 22.48 -4.26 -3.18
N ARG A 207 23.43 -4.44 -2.24
CA ARG A 207 23.86 -3.39 -1.28
C ARG A 207 24.70 -2.31 -1.96
N ILE A 208 25.60 -2.70 -2.85
CA ILE A 208 26.51 -1.77 -3.54
C ILE A 208 25.76 -0.90 -4.55
N SER A 209 24.80 -1.47 -5.30
CA SER A 209 23.98 -0.71 -6.26
C SER A 209 23.07 0.33 -5.58
N ARG A 210 22.53 0.02 -4.39
CA ARG A 210 21.69 0.95 -3.62
C ARG A 210 22.50 2.05 -2.91
N GLY A 211 23.70 1.73 -2.42
CA GLY A 211 24.61 2.72 -1.84
C GLY A 211 25.12 3.76 -2.86
N TRP A 212 25.29 3.37 -4.12
CA TRP A 212 25.83 4.25 -5.16
C TRP A 212 24.80 5.29 -5.68
N THR A 213 23.53 4.90 -5.86
CA THR A 213 22.46 5.82 -6.34
C THR A 213 22.19 6.96 -5.37
N THR A 214 22.26 6.72 -4.05
CA THR A 214 22.12 7.77 -3.04
C THR A 214 23.33 8.72 -3.03
N MET A 215 24.54 8.22 -3.32
CA MET A 215 25.75 9.04 -3.32
C MET A 215 25.80 10.00 -4.53
N THR A 216 25.29 9.60 -5.70
CA THR A 216 25.23 10.49 -6.88
C THR A 216 24.08 11.49 -6.84
N GLY A 217 23.02 11.23 -6.06
CA GLY A 217 21.91 12.17 -5.88
C GLY A 217 22.25 13.39 -5.00
N ALA A 218 23.18 13.24 -4.06
CA ALA A 218 23.57 14.32 -3.14
C ALA A 218 24.60 15.31 -3.71
N LEU A 219 25.25 14.98 -4.84
CA LEU A 219 26.27 15.83 -5.48
C LEU A 219 25.74 16.65 -6.67
N GLY A 220 24.46 16.47 -7.04
CA GLY A 220 23.82 17.18 -8.16
C GLY A 220 23.16 18.52 -7.80
N THR A 221 23.19 18.93 -6.52
CA THR A 221 22.65 20.23 -6.09
C THR A 221 23.71 21.01 -5.32
N SER A 222 24.58 21.69 -6.05
CA SER A 222 25.25 22.91 -5.59
C SER A 222 25.00 24.01 -6.61
#